data_AF-A0A523FR89-F1
#
_entry.id   AF-A0A523FR89-F1
#
_cell.length_a   1.000
_cell.length_b   1.000
_cell.length_c   1.000
_cell.angle_alpha   90.00
_cell.angle_beta   90.00
_cell.angle_gamma   90.00
#
_symmetry.space_group_name_H-M   'P 1'
#
loop_
_entity.id
_entity.type
_entity.pdbx_description
1 polymer ?
#
loop_
_entity_poly.entity_id
_entity_poly.type
_entity_poly.pdbx_seq_one_letter_code
_entity_poly.pdbx_strand_id
1 'polypeptide(L)'
;MAEPKNPNEKTQATDQVWAEVTRFYKAPGVEATVLDLQDHRGANVMLVLFLCWLAEGGRVPRPGVGLDDLLKAGGVRRMVLLKPIRALRRALFRKKGTKNALKNILLGFELHQERALLKIYLDLTRPHRPPQSMPGNGPNLVVAYMKILGLNAPYKGQFDLCEYFTELDSILKKRA
;
A
#
# COMPACT_ATOMS: atom_id res chain seq x y z
N MET A 1 2.72 -11.67 -27.43
CA MET A 1 2.59 -11.65 -25.95
C MET A 1 1.12 -11.83 -25.62
N ALA A 2 0.73 -12.94 -24.98
CA ALA A 2 -0.67 -13.20 -24.67
C ALA A 2 -1.11 -12.34 -23.48
N GLU A 3 -2.13 -11.49 -23.69
CA GLU A 3 -2.94 -11.00 -22.58
C GLU A 3 -3.48 -12.21 -21.79
N PRO A 4 -3.60 -12.12 -20.45
CA PRO A 4 -4.25 -13.18 -19.69
C PRO A 4 -5.66 -13.37 -20.27
N LYS A 5 -5.89 -14.54 -20.88
CA LYS A 5 -7.06 -14.86 -21.70
C LYS A 5 -8.33 -15.07 -20.86
N ASN A 6 -8.23 -14.99 -19.52
CA ASN A 6 -9.33 -15.30 -18.62
C ASN A 6 -9.47 -14.26 -17.47
N PRO A 7 -10.65 -13.63 -17.27
CA PRO A 7 -10.95 -12.79 -16.12
C PRO A 7 -10.68 -13.44 -14.76
N ASN A 8 -10.72 -14.77 -14.70
CA ASN A 8 -10.52 -15.55 -13.47
C ASN A 8 -9.04 -15.53 -13.00
N GLU A 9 -8.08 -15.53 -13.92
CA GLU A 9 -6.64 -15.52 -13.61
C GLU A 9 -6.19 -14.18 -12.99
N LYS A 10 -6.72 -13.06 -13.50
CA LYS A 10 -6.43 -11.73 -12.93
C LYS A 10 -6.98 -11.58 -11.52
N THR A 11 -8.16 -12.15 -11.27
CA THR A 11 -8.78 -12.17 -9.94
C THR A 11 -7.92 -12.99 -8.99
N GLN A 12 -7.48 -14.18 -9.40
CA GLN A 12 -6.60 -15.03 -8.61
C GLN A 12 -5.25 -14.38 -8.28
N ALA A 13 -4.62 -13.68 -9.23
CA ALA A 13 -3.38 -12.94 -8.99
C ALA A 13 -3.57 -11.79 -7.99
N THR A 14 -4.68 -11.05 -8.10
CA THR A 14 -5.02 -9.98 -7.13
C THR A 14 -5.21 -10.57 -5.73
N ASP A 15 -5.84 -11.74 -5.62
CA ASP A 15 -6.13 -12.41 -4.37
C ASP A 15 -4.86 -12.93 -3.68
N GLN A 16 -3.91 -13.44 -4.46
CA GLN A 16 -2.59 -13.84 -3.96
C GLN A 16 -1.82 -12.66 -3.40
N VAL A 17 -1.72 -11.56 -4.15
CA VAL A 17 -1.01 -10.36 -3.68
C VAL A 17 -1.75 -9.74 -2.49
N TRP A 18 -3.08 -9.77 -2.48
CA TRP A 18 -3.88 -9.34 -1.34
C TRP A 18 -3.51 -10.10 -0.06
N ALA A 19 -3.36 -11.42 -0.15
CA ALA A 19 -2.93 -12.25 0.98
C ALA A 19 -1.53 -11.87 1.46
N GLU A 20 -0.59 -11.60 0.54
CA GLU A 20 0.78 -11.16 0.88
C GLU A 20 0.80 -9.80 1.57
N VAL A 21 0.14 -8.78 1.01
CA VAL A 21 0.11 -7.44 1.65
C VAL A 21 -0.67 -7.45 2.96
N THR A 22 -1.66 -8.33 3.12
CA THR A 22 -2.36 -8.55 4.39
C THR A 22 -1.42 -9.21 5.42
N ARG A 23 -0.56 -10.14 5.00
CA ARG A 23 0.48 -10.72 5.87
C ARG A 23 1.45 -9.63 6.33
N PHE A 24 1.87 -8.73 5.43
CA PHE A 24 2.72 -7.59 5.79
C PHE A 24 2.06 -6.67 6.80
N TYR A 25 0.79 -6.31 6.59
CA TYR A 25 0.05 -5.47 7.53
C TYR A 25 0.02 -6.06 8.95
N LYS A 26 -0.07 -7.39 9.06
CA LYS A 26 -0.09 -8.12 10.34
C LYS A 26 1.30 -8.35 10.94
N ALA A 27 2.38 -8.00 10.24
CA ALA A 27 3.72 -8.15 10.78
C ALA A 27 3.95 -7.17 11.95
N PRO A 28 4.82 -7.51 12.92
CA PRO A 28 5.07 -6.65 14.08
C PRO A 28 5.41 -5.20 13.69
N GLY A 29 4.74 -4.25 14.32
CA GLY A 29 4.96 -2.81 14.11
C GLY A 29 4.29 -2.23 12.86
N VAL A 30 4.04 -3.01 11.82
CA VAL A 30 3.56 -2.50 10.52
C VAL A 30 2.22 -1.81 10.64
N GLU A 31 1.20 -2.47 11.23
CA GLU A 31 -0.14 -1.91 11.40
C GLU A 31 -0.12 -0.54 12.10
N ALA A 32 0.55 -0.45 13.26
CA ALA A 32 0.63 0.79 14.03
C ALA A 32 1.30 1.90 13.21
N THR A 33 2.42 1.61 12.56
CA THR A 33 3.16 2.58 11.75
C THR A 33 2.37 3.05 10.54
N VAL A 34 1.72 2.16 9.78
CA VAL A 34 0.96 2.59 8.59
C VAL A 34 -0.31 3.36 8.95
N LEU A 35 -0.92 3.08 10.11
CA LEU A 35 -2.03 3.87 10.64
C LEU A 35 -1.58 5.26 11.08
N ASP A 36 -0.45 5.37 11.78
CA ASP A 36 0.14 6.66 12.15
C ASP A 36 0.46 7.51 10.89
N LEU A 37 1.12 6.91 9.90
CA LEU A 37 1.37 7.54 8.59
C LEU A 37 0.07 7.98 7.90
N GLN A 38 -0.98 7.16 7.98
CA GLN A 38 -2.27 7.48 7.40
C GLN A 38 -2.89 8.71 8.06
N ASP A 39 -2.93 8.73 9.39
CA ASP A 39 -3.65 9.73 10.16
C ASP A 39 -2.89 11.06 10.22
N HIS A 40 -1.56 11.03 10.38
CA HIS A 40 -0.76 12.25 10.55
C HIS A 40 -0.17 12.80 9.25
N ARG A 41 0.09 11.93 8.27
CA ARG A 41 0.73 12.33 7.01
C ARG A 41 -0.14 12.09 5.79
N GLY A 42 -1.37 11.60 5.98
CA GLY A 42 -2.28 11.33 4.89
C GLY A 42 -1.72 10.27 3.94
N ALA A 43 -1.01 9.26 4.45
CA ALA A 43 -0.51 8.16 3.64
C ALA A 43 -1.65 7.33 3.01
N ASN A 44 -1.34 6.70 1.88
CA ASN A 44 -2.14 5.65 1.29
C ASN A 44 -1.57 4.30 1.73
N VAL A 45 -2.16 3.68 2.76
CA VAL A 45 -1.69 2.41 3.34
C VAL A 45 -1.55 1.32 2.28
N MET A 46 -2.53 1.18 1.38
CA MET A 46 -2.46 0.16 0.34
C MET A 46 -1.29 0.42 -0.62
N LEU A 47 -0.97 1.68 -0.93
CA LEU A 47 0.22 2.01 -1.71
C LEU A 47 1.51 1.71 -0.94
N VAL A 48 1.60 2.03 0.36
CA VAL A 48 2.77 1.69 1.19
C VAL A 48 3.04 0.19 1.14
N LEU A 49 2.01 -0.63 1.46
CA LEU A 49 2.15 -2.09 1.50
C LEU A 49 2.48 -2.66 0.11
N PHE A 50 1.90 -2.09 -0.94
CA PHE A 50 2.21 -2.48 -2.32
C PHE A 50 3.65 -2.17 -2.72
N LEU A 51 4.18 -1.00 -2.36
CA LEU A 51 5.58 -0.65 -2.63
C LEU A 51 6.55 -1.53 -1.84
N CYS A 52 6.19 -1.91 -0.61
CA CYS A 52 6.95 -2.90 0.17
C CYS A 52 6.94 -4.28 -0.52
N TRP A 53 5.78 -4.70 -1.04
CA TRP A 53 5.65 -5.93 -1.82
C TRP A 53 6.52 -5.95 -3.09
N LEU A 54 6.64 -4.80 -3.77
CA LEU A 54 7.59 -4.68 -4.88
C LEU A 54 9.03 -4.80 -4.40
N ALA A 55 9.38 -4.09 -3.33
CA ALA A 55 10.74 -4.06 -2.77
C ALA A 55 11.21 -5.45 -2.29
N GLU A 56 10.41 -6.14 -1.46
CA GLU A 56 10.74 -7.46 -0.91
C GLU A 56 10.88 -8.53 -2.01
N GLY A 57 10.09 -8.43 -3.08
CA GLY A 57 10.18 -9.36 -4.20
C GLY A 57 11.21 -9.00 -5.27
N GLY A 58 11.95 -7.90 -5.12
CA GLY A 58 12.83 -7.38 -6.16
C GLY A 58 12.09 -7.03 -7.47
N ARG A 59 10.81 -6.67 -7.37
CA ARG A 59 9.93 -6.36 -8.50
C ARG A 59 10.00 -4.88 -8.83
N VAL A 60 9.77 -4.54 -10.09
CA VAL A 60 9.70 -3.16 -10.56
C VAL A 60 8.40 -2.94 -11.35
N PRO A 61 7.88 -1.71 -11.38
CA PRO A 61 6.80 -1.37 -12.31
C PRO A 61 7.19 -1.59 -13.78
N ARG A 62 6.20 -1.53 -14.68
CA ARG A 62 6.48 -1.57 -16.13
C ARG A 62 7.40 -0.40 -16.54
N PRO A 63 8.22 -0.56 -17.59
CA PRO A 63 9.02 0.54 -18.12
C PRO A 63 8.16 1.78 -18.37
N GLY A 64 8.64 2.94 -17.93
CA GLY A 64 7.91 4.21 -18.02
C GLY A 64 6.84 4.45 -16.95
N VAL A 65 6.59 3.50 -16.04
CA VAL A 65 5.69 3.69 -14.90
C VAL A 65 6.49 4.07 -13.65
N GLY A 66 6.26 5.28 -13.15
CA GLY A 66 6.88 5.80 -11.93
C GLY A 66 5.92 5.87 -10.73
N LEU A 67 6.42 6.43 -9.63
CA LEU A 67 5.62 6.68 -8.43
C LEU A 67 4.44 7.63 -8.71
N ASP A 68 4.65 8.64 -9.56
CA ASP A 68 3.61 9.60 -9.94
C ASP A 68 2.44 8.93 -10.65
N ASP A 69 2.70 7.92 -11.48
CA ASP A 69 1.64 7.16 -12.16
C ASP A 69 0.82 6.32 -11.17
N LEU A 70 1.50 5.70 -10.20
CA LEU A 70 0.83 4.97 -9.11
C LEU A 70 -0.02 5.93 -8.25
N LEU A 71 0.50 7.12 -7.93
CA LEU A 71 -0.23 8.15 -7.19
C LEU A 71 -1.46 8.64 -7.95
N LYS A 72 -1.31 8.95 -9.25
CA LYS A 72 -2.40 9.37 -10.13
C LYS A 72 -3.47 8.29 -10.25
N ALA A 73 -3.08 7.05 -10.50
CA ALA A 73 -3.99 5.93 -10.69
C ALA A 73 -4.82 5.62 -9.44
N GLY A 74 -4.25 5.81 -8.24
CA GLY A 74 -4.98 5.67 -6.99
C GLY A 74 -5.71 6.92 -6.53
N GLY A 75 -5.40 8.09 -7.10
CA GLY A 75 -5.81 9.41 -6.61
C GLY A 75 -7.32 9.58 -6.53
N VAL A 76 -8.04 9.33 -7.63
CA VAL A 76 -9.51 9.49 -7.69
C VAL A 76 -10.20 8.59 -6.66
N ARG A 77 -9.90 7.30 -6.66
CA ARG A 77 -10.50 6.34 -5.70
C ARG A 77 -10.21 6.74 -4.27
N ARG A 78 -8.99 7.17 -3.98
CA ARG A 78 -8.58 7.60 -2.65
C ARG A 78 -9.33 8.85 -2.20
N MET A 79 -9.37 9.87 -3.04
CA MET A 79 -9.96 11.18 -2.70
C MET A 79 -11.48 11.14 -2.66
N VAL A 80 -12.11 10.40 -3.58
CA VAL A 80 -13.57 10.37 -3.76
C VAL A 80 -14.24 9.28 -2.93
N LEU A 81 -13.59 8.13 -2.71
CA LEU A 81 -14.20 7.00 -1.99
C LEU A 81 -13.57 6.76 -0.63
N LEU A 82 -12.26 6.46 -0.56
CA LEU A 82 -11.63 6.02 0.69
C LEU A 82 -11.58 7.11 1.77
N LYS A 83 -11.18 8.34 1.42
CA LYS A 83 -11.10 9.45 2.39
C LYS A 83 -12.47 9.78 3.00
N PRO A 84 -13.55 9.99 2.22
CA PRO A 84 -14.87 10.27 2.77
C PRO A 84 -15.38 9.14 3.67
N ILE A 85 -15.19 7.89 3.29
CA ILE A 85 -15.71 6.74 4.04
C ILE A 85 -14.96 6.56 5.36
N ARG A 86 -13.63 6.75 5.36
CA ARG A 86 -12.84 6.76 6.61
C ARG A 86 -13.24 7.92 7.51
N ALA A 87 -13.54 9.09 6.95
CA ALA A 87 -14.04 10.22 7.73
C ALA A 87 -15.41 9.91 8.35
N LEU A 88 -16.33 9.32 7.57
CA LEU A 88 -17.65 8.90 8.03
C LEU A 88 -17.55 7.83 9.13
N ARG A 89 -16.72 6.80 8.92
CA ARG A 89 -16.46 5.76 9.93
C ARG A 89 -15.91 6.39 11.21
N ARG A 90 -14.91 7.27 11.13
CA ARG A 90 -14.40 7.98 12.32
C ARG A 90 -15.47 8.81 13.00
N ALA A 91 -16.30 9.56 12.26
CA ALA A 91 -17.35 10.38 12.83
C ALA A 91 -18.41 9.54 13.58
N LEU A 92 -18.83 8.42 12.98
CA LEU A 92 -19.90 7.57 13.52
C LEU A 92 -19.48 6.72 14.73
N PHE A 93 -18.20 6.37 14.87
CA PHE A 93 -17.73 5.44 15.90
C PHE A 93 -16.86 6.10 16.99
N ARG A 94 -16.87 7.44 17.09
CA ARG A 94 -16.25 8.19 18.20
C ARG A 94 -17.03 8.11 19.52
N LYS A 95 -18.32 7.74 19.48
CA LYS A 95 -19.17 7.61 20.68
C LYS A 95 -19.47 6.14 20.97
N LYS A 96 -19.43 5.73 22.24
CA LYS A 96 -19.83 4.39 22.67
C LYS A 96 -21.32 4.17 22.35
N GLY A 97 -21.66 3.03 21.73
CA GLY A 97 -23.06 2.62 21.47
C GLY A 97 -23.49 2.49 20.00
N THR A 98 -22.63 2.85 19.03
CA THR A 98 -22.97 2.72 17.61
C THR A 98 -23.04 1.25 17.17
N LYS A 99 -24.10 0.87 16.46
CA LYS A 99 -24.39 -0.51 16.00
C LYS A 99 -23.23 -1.11 15.21
N ASN A 100 -22.68 -2.23 15.71
CA ASN A 100 -21.56 -2.97 15.08
C ASN A 100 -21.79 -3.32 13.59
N ALA A 101 -23.04 -3.49 13.17
CA ALA A 101 -23.38 -3.81 11.77
C ALA A 101 -22.95 -2.71 10.78
N LEU A 102 -23.24 -1.44 11.07
CA LEU A 102 -22.85 -0.33 10.18
C LEU A 102 -21.33 -0.16 10.13
N LYS A 103 -20.65 -0.40 11.26
CA LYS A 103 -19.19 -0.41 11.32
C LYS A 103 -18.61 -1.43 10.36
N ASN A 104 -19.14 -2.64 10.38
CA ASN A 104 -18.70 -3.73 9.54
C ASN A 104 -19.02 -3.50 8.07
N ILE A 105 -20.17 -2.88 7.75
CA ILE A 105 -20.52 -2.49 6.37
C ILE A 105 -19.52 -1.48 5.82
N LEU A 106 -19.24 -0.40 6.57
CA LEU A 106 -18.29 0.63 6.13
C LEU A 106 -16.87 0.07 6.02
N LEU A 107 -16.44 -0.75 6.98
CA LEU A 107 -15.15 -1.44 6.91
C LEU A 107 -15.07 -2.40 5.71
N GLY A 108 -16.12 -3.19 5.47
CA GLY A 108 -16.19 -4.09 4.32
C GLY A 108 -16.10 -3.34 2.99
N PHE A 109 -16.76 -2.18 2.90
CA PHE A 109 -16.63 -1.30 1.75
C PHE A 109 -15.21 -0.73 1.61
N GLU A 110 -14.60 -0.24 2.70
CA GLU A 110 -13.20 0.23 2.69
C GLU A 110 -12.26 -0.85 2.13
N LEU A 111 -12.34 -2.07 2.66
CA LEU A 111 -11.51 -3.20 2.23
C LEU A 111 -11.77 -3.58 0.77
N HIS A 112 -13.02 -3.57 0.32
CA HIS A 112 -13.37 -3.80 -1.08
C HIS A 112 -12.72 -2.75 -2.00
N GLN A 113 -12.78 -1.47 -1.62
CA GLN A 113 -12.16 -0.39 -2.39
C GLN A 113 -10.63 -0.46 -2.39
N GLU A 114 -10.02 -0.88 -1.28
CA GLU A 114 -8.57 -1.12 -1.21
C GLU A 114 -8.13 -2.29 -2.08
N ARG A 115 -8.92 -3.38 -2.14
CA ARG A 115 -8.63 -4.51 -3.05
C ARG A 115 -8.77 -4.10 -4.52
N ALA A 116 -9.78 -3.30 -4.86
CA ALA A 116 -9.93 -2.73 -6.19
C ALA A 116 -8.77 -1.77 -6.54
N LEU A 117 -8.24 -1.04 -5.56
CA LEU A 117 -7.07 -0.20 -5.72
C LEU A 117 -5.80 -1.02 -5.98
N LEU A 118 -5.59 -2.11 -5.23
CA LEU A 118 -4.48 -3.02 -5.45
C LEU A 118 -4.47 -3.58 -6.88
N LYS A 119 -5.65 -3.96 -7.41
CA LYS A 119 -5.78 -4.41 -8.79
C LYS A 119 -5.27 -3.38 -9.81
N ILE A 120 -5.59 -2.10 -9.61
CA ILE A 120 -5.09 -1.00 -10.47
C ILE A 120 -3.57 -0.95 -10.43
N TYR A 121 -2.98 -1.05 -9.23
CA TYR A 121 -1.52 -1.08 -9.09
C TYR A 121 -0.89 -2.28 -9.79
N LEU A 122 -1.48 -3.48 -9.67
CA LEU A 122 -1.00 -4.68 -10.34
C LEU A 122 -1.05 -4.58 -11.86
N ASP A 123 -2.11 -3.99 -12.42
CA ASP A 123 -2.22 -3.75 -13.86
C ASP A 123 -1.11 -2.78 -14.35
N LEU A 124 -0.69 -1.83 -13.51
CA LEU A 124 0.42 -0.93 -13.80
C LEU A 124 1.80 -1.58 -13.66
N THR A 125 1.93 -2.60 -12.83
CA THR A 125 3.24 -3.18 -12.50
C THR A 125 3.54 -4.53 -13.12
N ARG A 126 2.61 -5.16 -13.89
CA ARG A 126 2.75 -6.52 -14.47
C ARG A 126 4.22 -6.99 -14.45
N PRO A 127 4.60 -7.81 -13.46
CA PRO A 127 5.98 -7.88 -12.97
C PRO A 127 6.90 -8.32 -14.09
N HIS A 128 7.69 -7.39 -14.59
CA HIS A 128 8.90 -7.73 -15.31
C HIS A 128 9.93 -8.07 -14.24
N ARG A 129 10.31 -9.35 -14.13
CA ARG A 129 11.56 -9.68 -13.45
C ARG A 129 12.64 -9.03 -14.31
N PRO A 130 13.39 -8.03 -13.81
CA PRO A 130 14.45 -7.45 -14.61
C PRO A 130 15.41 -8.57 -15.02
N PRO A 131 16.03 -8.51 -16.22
CA PRO A 131 17.19 -9.37 -16.49
C PRO A 131 18.18 -9.23 -15.33
N GLN A 132 18.85 -10.33 -14.96
CA GLN A 132 19.67 -10.47 -13.74
C GLN A 132 20.80 -9.42 -13.59
N SER A 133 20.96 -8.53 -14.57
CA SER A 133 21.97 -7.48 -14.67
C SER A 133 21.50 -6.05 -14.38
N MET A 134 20.23 -5.79 -14.02
CA MET A 134 19.81 -4.45 -13.58
C MET A 134 19.66 -4.35 -12.04
N PRO A 135 20.36 -3.41 -11.38
CA PRO A 135 20.15 -3.12 -9.96
C PRO A 135 18.68 -2.74 -9.71
N GLY A 136 18.06 -3.39 -8.73
CA GLY A 136 16.64 -3.28 -8.43
C GLY A 136 16.20 -1.88 -8.00
N ASN A 137 15.28 -1.28 -8.77
CA ASN A 137 14.64 -0.02 -8.44
C ASN A 137 13.42 -0.14 -7.50
N GLY A 138 12.99 -1.36 -7.15
CA GLY A 138 11.80 -1.60 -6.31
C GLY A 138 11.84 -0.85 -4.97
N PRO A 139 12.96 -0.89 -4.22
CA PRO A 139 13.08 -0.19 -2.95
C PRO A 139 13.23 1.33 -3.07
N ASN A 140 13.60 1.85 -4.24
CA ASN A 140 13.65 3.29 -4.46
C ASN A 140 12.25 3.93 -4.41
N LEU A 141 11.20 3.18 -4.76
CA LEU A 141 9.84 3.72 -4.79
C LEU A 141 9.24 3.87 -3.39
N VAL A 142 9.45 2.91 -2.48
CA VAL A 142 8.97 3.06 -1.09
C VAL A 142 9.68 4.22 -0.39
N VAL A 143 11.00 4.36 -0.57
CA VAL A 143 11.77 5.50 -0.05
C VAL A 143 11.31 6.82 -0.65
N ALA A 144 11.12 6.88 -1.98
CA ALA A 144 10.60 8.06 -2.66
C ALA A 144 9.22 8.45 -2.14
N TYR A 145 8.34 7.48 -1.89
CA TYR A 145 7.03 7.75 -1.33
C TYR A 145 7.11 8.27 0.11
N MET A 146 7.99 7.71 0.94
CA MET A 146 8.22 8.26 2.28
C MET A 146 8.76 9.70 2.23
N LYS A 147 9.63 10.03 1.27
CA LYS A 147 10.09 11.42 1.06
C LYS A 147 8.94 12.36 0.70
N ILE A 148 8.00 11.93 -0.15
CA ILE A 148 6.78 12.71 -0.44
C ILE A 148 5.94 12.92 0.83
N LEU A 149 5.91 11.93 1.73
CA LEU A 149 5.27 12.06 3.04
C LEU A 149 6.11 12.89 4.04
N GLY A 150 7.24 13.47 3.62
CA GLY A 150 8.11 14.30 4.47
C GLY A 150 8.98 13.49 5.44
N LEU A 151 9.31 12.25 5.10
CA LEU A 151 10.15 11.35 5.90
C LEU A 151 11.42 10.98 5.13
N ASN A 152 12.55 11.02 5.81
CA ASN A 152 13.79 10.44 5.31
C ASN A 152 13.85 8.98 5.75
N ALA A 153 13.15 8.12 5.01
CA ALA A 153 13.14 6.69 5.30
C ALA A 153 14.49 6.06 4.93
N PRO A 154 15.05 5.21 5.81
CA PRO A 154 16.30 4.53 5.58
C PRO A 154 16.12 3.41 4.56
N TYR A 155 17.16 3.18 3.75
CA TYR A 155 17.24 2.03 2.88
C TYR A 155 18.70 1.58 2.77
N LYS A 156 18.96 0.32 3.15
CA LYS A 156 20.30 -0.25 3.30
C LYS A 156 20.67 -1.24 2.20
N GLY A 157 19.97 -1.22 1.06
CA GLY A 157 20.29 -2.05 -0.12
C GLY A 157 19.59 -3.43 -0.14
N GLN A 158 19.38 -4.07 1.00
CA GLN A 158 18.45 -5.21 1.13
C GLN A 158 17.19 -4.73 1.86
N PHE A 159 16.02 -4.98 1.28
CA PHE A 159 14.74 -4.61 1.90
C PHE A 159 14.24 -5.74 2.79
N ASP A 160 14.32 -5.55 4.11
CA ASP A 160 13.61 -6.36 5.10
C ASP A 160 12.42 -5.55 5.65
N LEU A 161 11.21 -6.12 5.58
CA LEU A 161 9.99 -5.43 5.97
C LEU A 161 10.00 -5.05 7.46
N CYS A 162 10.39 -5.97 8.34
CA CYS A 162 10.34 -5.78 9.79
C CYS A 162 11.37 -4.75 10.24
N GLU A 163 12.60 -4.84 9.73
CA GLU A 163 13.64 -3.85 10.01
C GLU A 163 13.22 -2.47 9.48
N TYR A 164 12.70 -2.41 8.25
CA TYR A 164 12.26 -1.14 7.65
C TYR A 164 11.18 -0.44 8.49
N PHE A 165 10.17 -1.17 8.94
CA PHE A 165 9.09 -0.61 9.76
C PHE A 165 9.54 -0.28 11.19
N THR A 166 10.49 -1.03 11.76
CA THR A 166 11.10 -0.69 13.06
C THR A 166 11.87 0.63 12.99
N GLU A 167 12.65 0.83 11.93
CA GLU A 167 13.39 2.08 11.74
C GLU A 167 12.45 3.26 11.45
N LEU A 168 11.40 3.03 10.66
CA LEU A 168 10.40 4.04 10.34
C LEU A 168 9.61 4.50 11.58
N ASP A 169 9.22 3.58 12.45
CA ASP A 169 8.57 3.88 13.74
C ASP A 169 9.48 4.74 14.64
N SER A 170 10.77 4.41 14.73
CA SER A 170 11.76 5.22 15.45
C SER A 170 11.87 6.65 14.89
N ILE A 171 11.77 6.83 13.56
CA ILE A 171 11.78 8.16 12.93
C ILE A 171 10.51 8.95 13.25
N LEU A 172 9.35 8.31 13.22
CA LEU A 172 8.07 8.95 13.54
C LEU A 172 8.05 9.43 14.99
N LYS A 173 8.52 8.61 15.93
CA LYS A 173 8.63 8.96 17.35
C LYS A 173 9.59 10.12 17.65
N LYS A 174 10.64 10.31 16.84
CA LYS A 174 11.60 11.43 16.99
C LYS A 174 11.06 12.77 16.46
N ARG A 175 9.96 12.76 15.71
CA ARG A 175 9.37 13.96 15.08
C ARG A 175 7.97 14.30 15.63
N ALA A 176 7.46 13.53 16.58
CA ALA A 176 6.25 13.80 17.36
C ALA A 176 6.60 14.66 18.58
#